data_AF-A0A1W9VBY2-F1
#
_entry.id   AF-A0A1W9VBY2-F1
#
_cell.length_a   1.000
_cell.length_b   1.000
_cell.length_c   1.000
_cell.angle_alpha   90.00
_cell.angle_beta   90.00
_cell.angle_gamma   90.00
#
_symmetry.space_group_name_H-M   'P 1'
#
loop_
_entity.id
_entity.type
_entity.pdbx_description
1 polymer ?
#
loop_
_entity_poly.entity_id
_entity_poly.type
_entity_poly.pdbx_seq_one_letter_code
_entity_poly.pdbx_strand_id
1 'polypeptide(L)' 'MKTFEEKMERLEVINTILKEKKNSFSEMTALFEEGMHLSKGLEKELDQAEQKIIVLKEDPQGKIS' A
#
# COMPACT_ATOMS: atom_id res chain seq x y z
N MET A 1 -0.60 9.60 -11.88
CA MET A 1 -0.73 9.05 -10.51
C MET A 1 -0.61 7.54 -10.65
N LYS A 2 0.23 6.86 -9.86
CA LYS A 2 0.41 5.41 -10.00
C LYS A 2 -0.81 4.65 -9.48
N THR A 3 -1.17 3.53 -10.11
CA THR A 3 -2.25 2.63 -9.65
C THR A 3 -1.84 1.87 -8.39
N PHE A 4 -2.82 1.27 -7.72
CA PHE A 4 -2.59 0.43 -6.54
C PHE A 4 -1.59 -0.70 -6.84
N GLU A 5 -1.79 -1.39 -7.96
CA GLU A 5 -0.95 -2.49 -8.43
C GLU A 5 0.48 -2.03 -8.72
N GLU A 6 0.66 -0.89 -9.41
CA GLU A 6 1.98 -0.31 -9.69
C GLU A 6 2.73 0.10 -8.41
N LYS A 7 2.01 0.56 -7.38
CA LYS A 7 2.60 0.88 -6.07
C LYS A 7 2.99 -0.39 -5.31
N MET A 8 2.18 -1.45 -5.41
CA MET A 8 2.48 -2.74 -4.80
C MET A 8 3.71 -3.39 -5.46
N GLU A 9 3.78 -3.41 -6.79
CA GLU A 9 4.94 -3.91 -7.54
C GLU A 9 6.21 -3.15 -7.15
N ARG A 10 6.14 -1.81 -7.02
CA ARG A 10 7.29 -1.03 -6.56
C ARG A 10 7.72 -1.42 -5.15
N LEU A 11 6.78 -1.68 -4.24
CA LEU A 11 7.09 -2.10 -2.88
C LEU A 11 7.79 -3.47 -2.85
N GLU A 12 7.39 -4.41 -3.71
CA GLU A 12 8.04 -5.72 -3.85
C GLU A 12 9.47 -5.61 -4.39
N VAL A 13 9.70 -4.73 -5.37
CA VAL A 13 11.03 -4.42 -5.88
C VAL A 13 11.92 -3.84 -4.78
N ILE A 14 11.41 -2.87 -4.01
CA ILE A 14 12.14 -2.29 -2.86
C ILE A 14 12.52 -3.38 -1.84
N ASN A 15 11.57 -4.25 -1.48
CA ASN A 15 11.81 -5.33 -0.54
C ASN A 15 12.91 -6.30 -1.03
N THR A 16 12.92 -6.59 -2.33
CA THR A 16 13.95 -7.45 -2.94
C THR A 16 15.33 -6.78 -2.85
N ILE A 17 15.44 -5.51 -3.24
CA ILE A 17 16.71 -4.77 -3.19
C ILE A 17 17.24 -4.67 -1.76
N LEU A 18 16.39 -4.35 -0.78
CA LEU A 18 16.79 -4.22 0.62
C LEU A 18 17.29 -5.55 1.22
N LYS A 19 16.75 -6.69 0.78
CA LYS A 19 17.20 -8.02 1.21
C LYS A 19 18.60 -8.37 0.69
N GLU A 20 18.94 -7.92 -0.51
CA GLU A 20 20.24 -8.22 -1.11
C GLU A 20 21.41 -7.49 -0.43
N LYS A 21 21.15 -6.36 0.25
CA LYS A 21 22.16 -5.55 0.98
C LYS A 21 23.39 -5.17 0.15
N LYS A 22 23.26 -5.04 -1.17
CA LYS A 22 24.37 -4.71 -2.09
C LYS A 22 24.53 -3.21 -2.34
N ASN A 23 23.53 -2.40 -1.98
CA ASN A 23 23.53 -0.95 -2.21
C ASN A 23 24.27 -0.19 -1.10
N SER A 24 24.57 1.08 -1.34
CA SER A 24 25.13 1.97 -0.32
C SER A 24 24.11 2.23 0.80
N PHE A 25 24.60 2.60 1.99
CA PHE A 25 23.74 2.94 3.13
C PHE A 25 22.74 4.07 2.80
N SER A 26 23.18 5.09 2.05
CA SER A 26 22.34 6.20 1.62
C SER A 26 21.21 5.73 0.71
N GLU A 27 21.50 4.84 -0.24
CA GLU A 27 20.48 4.26 -1.13
C GLU A 27 19.51 3.35 -0.36
N MET A 28 20.02 2.54 0.57
CA MET A 28 19.16 1.70 1.42
C MET A 28 18.20 2.53 2.26
N THR A 29 18.67 3.67 2.80
CA THR A 29 17.84 4.57 3.61
C THR A 29 16.74 5.22 2.75
N ALA A 30 17.09 5.71 1.56
CA ALA A 30 16.11 6.28 0.63
C ALA A 30 15.05 5.26 0.17
N LEU A 31 15.47 4.03 -0.14
CA LEU A 31 14.56 2.94 -0.51
C LEU A 31 13.63 2.54 0.65
N PHE A 32 14.16 2.54 1.87
CA PHE A 32 13.35 2.28 3.06
C PHE A 32 12.28 3.34 3.28
N GLU A 33 12.64 4.63 3.16
CA GLU A 33 11.69 5.74 3.25
C GLU A 33 10.61 5.66 2.16
N GLU A 34 11.00 5.35 0.92
CA GLU A 34 10.04 5.12 -0.17
C GLU A 34 9.10 3.96 0.15
N GLY A 35 9.64 2.83 0.62
CA GLY A 35 8.86 1.65 1.00
C GLY A 35 7.86 1.94 2.12
N MET A 36 8.26 2.73 3.13
CA MET A 36 7.36 3.17 4.21
C MET A 36 6.22 4.05 3.67
N HIS A 37 6.53 4.98 2.78
CA HIS A 37 5.53 5.85 2.19
C HIS A 37 4.52 5.06 1.35
N LEU A 38 5.00 4.13 0.51
CA LEU A 38 4.16 3.25 -0.29
C LEU A 38 3.27 2.37 0.58
N SER A 39 3.82 1.77 1.63
CA SER A 39 3.07 0.90 2.55
C SER A 39 1.90 1.65 3.18
N LYS A 40 2.16 2.86 3.70
CA LYS A 40 1.12 3.71 4.29
C LYS A 40 0.06 4.16 3.28
N GLY A 41 0.47 4.42 2.04
CA GLY A 41 -0.46 4.78 0.96
C GLY A 41 -1.38 3.62 0.58
N LEU A 42 -0.82 2.42 0.44
CA LEU A 42 -1.56 1.19 0.14
C LEU A 42 -2.55 0.83 1.25
N GLU A 43 -2.13 0.92 2.52
CA GLU A 43 -3.01 0.73 3.69
C GLU A 43 -4.22 1.66 3.62
N LYS A 44 -4.00 2.96 3.39
CA LYS A 44 -5.07 3.94 3.27
C LYS A 44 -6.03 3.64 2.11
N GLU A 45 -5.52 3.16 0.98
CA GLU A 45 -6.34 2.80 -0.17
C GLU A 45 -7.20 1.55 0.10
N LEU A 46 -6.66 0.58 0.82
CA LEU A 46 -7.40 -0.60 1.28
C LEU A 46 -8.49 -0.20 2.27
N ASP A 47 -8.18 0.64 3.26
CA ASP A 47 -9.17 1.17 4.22
C ASP A 47 -10.32 1.87 3.49
N GLN A 48 -10.00 2.70 2.50
CA GLN A 48 -11.02 3.38 1.69
C GLN A 48 -11.87 2.41 0.88
N ALA A 49 -11.28 1.35 0.33
CA ALA A 49 -12.02 0.31 -0.37
C ALA A 49 -12.95 -0.46 0.57
N GLU A 50 -12.47 -0.81 1.77
CA GLU A 50 -13.26 -1.48 2.81
C GLU A 50 -14.44 -0.62 3.26
N GLN A 51 -14.22 0.67 3.55
CA GLN A 51 -15.29 1.59 3.95
C GLN A 51 -16.36 1.72 2.86
N LYS A 52 -15.97 1.78 1.59
CA LYS A 52 -16.95 1.79 0.48
C LYS A 52 -17.76 0.50 0.45
N ILE A 53 -17.15 -0.66 0.70
CA ILE A 53 -17.85 -1.94 0.76
C ILE A 53 -18.84 -1.96 1.93
N ILE A 54 -18.45 -1.45 3.11
CA ILE A 54 -19.33 -1.36 4.27
C ILE A 54 -20.55 -0.49 3.94
N VAL A 55 -20.33 0.72 3.42
CA VAL A 55 -21.42 1.64 3.03
C VAL A 55 -22.34 1.02 1.97
N LEU A 56 -21.79 0.31 0.98
CA LEU A 56 -22.61 -0.34 -0.05
C LEU A 56 -23.38 -1.56 0.48
N LYS A 57 -22.84 -2.26 1.49
CA LYS A 57 -23.56 -3.34 2.18
C LYS A 57 -24.66 -2.78 3.08
N GLU A 58 -24.49 -1.58 3.59
CA GLU A 58 -25.47 -0.82 4.36
C GLU A 58 -26.39 0.02 3.44
N ASP A 59 -27.25 -0.63 2.64
CA ASP A 59 -28.32 0.08 1.88
C ASP A 59 -29.36 0.71 2.88
N PRO A 60 -30.08 1.81 2.55
CA PRO A 60 -30.70 2.79 3.48
C PRO A 60 -31.72 2.27 4.50
N GLN A 61 -31.99 0.97 4.53
CA GLN A 61 -32.98 0.30 5.37
C GLN A 61 -32.36 -0.47 6.54
N GLY A 62 -31.03 -0.52 6.67
CA GLY A 62 -30.36 -1.01 7.88
C GLY A 62 -30.70 -2.46 8.28
N LYS A 63 -30.95 -3.34 7.32
CA LYS A 63 -31.09 -4.78 7.59
C LYS A 63 -29.88 -5.55 7.10
N ILE A 64 -29.20 -6.20 8.03
CA ILE A 64 -28.23 -7.26 7.74
C ILE A 64 -29.04 -8.47 7.27
N SER A 65 -28.81 -8.94 6.04
CA SER A 65 -29.29 -10.24 5.55
C SER A 65 -28.10 -11.04 5.03
#